data_AF-A0A531N0W0-F1
#
_entry.id   AF-A0A531N0W0-F1
#
_cell.length_a   1.000
_cell.length_b   1.000
_cell.length_c   1.000
_cell.angle_alpha   90.00
_cell.angle_beta   90.00
_cell.angle_gamma   90.00
#
_symmetry.space_group_name_H-M   'P 1'
#
loop_
_entity.id
_entity.type
_entity.pdbx_description
1 polymer ?
#
loop_
_entity_poly.entity_id
_entity_poly.type
_entity_poly.pdbx_seq_one_letter_code
_entity_poly.pdbx_strand_id
1 'polypeptide(L)' 'AWLLGRPAVSSLVIGARNDVQLKDNLAAAALDLGTEERQRLDAVSRPPLLYPYWHQQLTANDRFGPADWVLDRSEI' A
#
# COMPACT_ATOMS: atom_id res chain seq x y z
N ALA A 1 -11.53 1.94 4.96
CA ALA A 1 -10.65 2.12 6.15
C ALA A 1 -9.17 1.96 5.82
N TRP A 2 -8.69 0.74 5.52
CA TRP A 2 -7.25 0.47 5.37
C TRP A 2 -6.54 1.37 4.35
N LEU A 3 -7.04 1.43 3.11
CA LEU A 3 -6.39 2.21 2.05
C LEU A 3 -6.35 3.73 2.35
N LEU A 4 -7.39 4.27 3.04
CA LEU A 4 -7.40 5.68 3.50
C LEU A 4 -6.29 5.98 4.51
N GLY A 5 -5.85 4.99 5.28
CA GLY A 5 -4.79 5.13 6.27
C GLY A 5 -3.38 4.89 5.71
N ARG A 6 -3.22 4.59 4.42
CA ARG A 6 -1.92 4.29 3.83
C ARG A 6 -1.12 5.58 3.59
N PRO A 7 0.22 5.55 3.74
CA PRO A 7 1.07 6.66 3.33
C PRO A 7 0.85 7.03 1.85
N ALA A 8 0.90 8.32 1.54
CA ALA A 8 0.72 8.90 0.20
C ALA A 8 -0.69 8.75 -0.43
N VAL A 9 -1.70 8.26 0.30
CA VAL A 9 -3.10 8.30 -0.13
C VAL A 9 -3.78 9.51 0.51
N SER A 10 -4.13 10.52 -0.30
CA SER A 10 -4.83 11.73 0.18
C SER A 10 -6.35 11.66 0.06
N SER A 11 -6.86 10.90 -0.92
CA SER A 11 -8.28 10.70 -1.17
C SER A 11 -8.52 9.38 -1.92
N LEU A 12 -9.75 8.90 -1.91
CA LEU A 12 -10.18 7.71 -2.63
C LEU A 12 -11.30 8.01 -3.60
N VAL A 13 -11.17 7.49 -4.82
CA VAL A 13 -12.26 7.40 -5.78
C VAL A 13 -12.80 5.98 -5.72
N ILE A 14 -14.09 5.84 -5.45
CA ILE A 14 -14.76 4.54 -5.36
C ILE A 14 -15.88 4.46 -6.39
N GLY A 15 -16.04 3.28 -7.01
CA GLY A 15 -17.18 2.94 -7.84
C GLY A 15 -18.05 1.89 -7.15
N ALA A 16 -19.33 1.85 -7.51
CA ALA A 16 -20.26 0.81 -7.08
C ALA A 16 -21.18 0.43 -8.24
N ARG A 17 -21.46 -0.86 -8.38
CA ARG A 17 -22.35 -1.38 -9.44
C ARG A 17 -23.82 -1.38 -9.05
N ASN A 18 -24.13 -1.16 -7.78
CA ASN A 18 -25.48 -1.07 -7.22
C ASN A 18 -25.48 -0.35 -5.86
N ASP A 19 -26.67 -0.02 -5.38
CA ASP A 19 -26.86 0.77 -4.16
C ASP A 19 -26.37 0.07 -2.89
N VAL A 20 -26.48 -1.26 -2.82
CA VAL A 20 -26.01 -2.03 -1.66
C VAL A 20 -24.50 -1.88 -1.53
N GLN A 21 -23.77 -2.12 -2.62
CA GLN A 21 -22.32 -1.96 -2.63
C GLN A 21 -21.90 -0.51 -2.33
N LEU A 22 -22.63 0.48 -2.83
CA LEU A 22 -22.33 1.88 -2.53
C LEU A 22 -22.43 2.16 -1.03
N LYS A 23 -23.50 1.71 -0.38
CA LYS A 23 -23.69 1.85 1.08
C LYS A 23 -22.58 1.15 1.85
N ASP A 24 -22.22 -0.06 1.45
CA ASP A 24 -21.15 -0.83 2.10
C ASP A 24 -19.78 -0.17 1.93
N ASN A 25 -19.46 0.33 0.73
CA ASN A 25 -18.21 1.05 0.47
C ASN A 25 -18.08 2.31 1.34
N LEU A 26 -19.18 3.05 1.51
CA LEU A 26 -19.22 4.25 2.36
C LEU A 26 -19.08 3.87 3.85
N ALA A 27 -19.80 2.84 4.30
CA ALA A 27 -19.71 2.35 5.67
C ALA A 27 -18.29 1.85 6.02
N ALA A 28 -17.59 1.23 5.05
CA ALA A 28 -16.21 0.77 5.24
C ALA A 28 -15.22 1.91 5.50
N ALA A 29 -15.56 3.17 5.24
CA ALA A 29 -14.73 4.32 5.61
C ALA A 29 -14.75 4.58 7.13
N ALA A 30 -15.83 4.23 7.82
CA ALA A 30 -16.00 4.44 9.26
C ALA A 30 -15.44 3.29 10.12
N LEU A 31 -15.02 2.18 9.51
CA LEU A 31 -14.35 1.09 10.21
C LEU A 31 -13.02 1.59 10.78
N ASP A 32 -12.86 1.53 12.09
CA ASP A 32 -11.56 1.75 12.73
C ASP A 32 -10.79 0.43 12.79
N LEU A 33 -9.54 0.47 12.35
CA LEU A 33 -8.65 -0.69 12.31
C LEU A 33 -7.55 -0.47 13.32
N GLY A 34 -7.35 -1.44 14.21
CA GLY A 34 -6.25 -1.42 15.17
C GLY A 34 -4.89 -1.55 14.48
N THR A 35 -3.83 -1.23 15.22
CA THR A 35 -2.45 -1.31 14.70
C THR A 35 -2.10 -2.69 14.17
N GLU A 36 -2.47 -3.76 14.90
CA GLU A 36 -2.19 -5.14 14.48
C GLU A 36 -2.95 -5.52 13.20
N GLU A 37 -4.22 -5.15 13.09
CA GLU A 37 -5.03 -5.43 11.90
C GLU A 37 -4.48 -4.72 10.67
N ARG A 38 -4.06 -3.46 10.83
CA ARG A 38 -3.38 -2.69 9.76
C ARG A 38 -2.09 -3.35 9.34
N GLN A 39 -1.24 -3.77 10.28
CA GLN A 39 0.02 -4.45 9.99
C GLN A 39 -0.20 -5.78 9.24
N ARG A 40 -1.20 -6.56 9.64
CA ARG A 40 -1.58 -7.79 8.94
C ARG A 40 -2.03 -7.52 7.51
N LEU A 41 -2.87 -6.50 7.32
CA LEU A 41 -3.32 -6.07 5.99
C LEU A 41 -2.16 -5.54 5.13
N ASP A 42 -1.24 -4.77 5.72
CA ASP A 42 -0.05 -4.27 5.04
C ASP A 42 0.86 -5.41 4.57
N ALA A 43 1.09 -6.41 5.42
CA ALA A 43 1.92 -7.55 5.09
C ALA A 43 1.34 -8.35 3.90
N VAL A 44 0.06 -8.72 3.95
CA VAL A 44 -0.57 -9.53 2.88
C VAL A 44 -0.83 -8.73 1.60
N SER A 45 -0.95 -7.41 1.69
CA SER A 45 -1.23 -6.54 0.54
C SER A 45 0.03 -5.92 -0.06
N ARG A 46 1.23 -6.25 0.45
CA ARG A 46 2.49 -5.69 -0.05
C ARG A 46 2.75 -6.24 -1.45
N PRO A 47 2.75 -5.41 -2.51
CA PRO A 47 3.09 -5.89 -3.83
C PRO A 47 4.58 -6.28 -3.88
N PRO A 48 5.01 -7.11 -4.85
CA PRO A 48 6.43 -7.25 -5.14
C PRO A 48 7.06 -5.88 -5.45
N LEU A 49 8.38 -5.78 -5.36
CA LEU A 49 9.05 -4.54 -5.74
C LEU A 49 8.76 -4.26 -7.22
N LEU A 50 8.17 -3.11 -7.52
CA LEU A 50 7.69 -2.77 -8.86
C LEU A 50 8.85 -2.34 -9.76
N TYR A 51 8.68 -2.45 -11.08
CA TYR A 51 9.62 -1.85 -12.02
C TYR A 51 9.57 -0.31 -11.89
N PRO A 52 10.71 0.41 -11.95
CA PRO A 52 12.07 -0.07 -12.22
C PRO A 52 12.86 -0.53 -10.98
N TYR A 53 12.28 -0.42 -9.79
CA TYR A 53 13.00 -0.58 -8.53
C TYR A 53 13.58 -1.98 -8.31
N TRP A 54 12.89 -3.06 -8.69
CA TRP A 54 13.47 -4.41 -8.61
C TRP A 54 14.68 -4.55 -9.55
N HIS A 55 14.62 -3.94 -10.73
CA HIS A 55 15.71 -4.02 -11.70
C HIS A 55 16.92 -3.23 -11.20
N GLN A 56 16.68 -2.04 -10.63
CA GLN A 56 17.71 -1.21 -10.01
C GLN A 56 18.34 -1.91 -8.80
N GLN A 57 17.55 -2.56 -7.97
CA GLN A 57 18.07 -3.32 -6.82
C GLN A 57 18.97 -4.47 -7.24
N LEU A 58 18.69 -5.12 -8.38
CA LEU A 58 19.51 -6.21 -8.92
C LEU A 58 20.77 -5.72 -9.67
N THR A 59 20.74 -4.53 -10.28
CA THR A 59 21.77 -4.12 -11.27
C THR A 59 22.54 -2.86 -10.92
N ALA A 60 22.06 -2.07 -9.96
CA ALA A 60 22.57 -0.73 -9.65
C ALA A 60 22.51 -0.37 -8.15
N ASN A 61 22.36 -1.37 -7.25
CA ASN A 61 22.29 -1.15 -5.81
C ASN A 61 23.57 -0.50 -5.25
N ASP A 62 24.71 -0.68 -5.93
CA ASP A 62 26.00 -0.07 -5.63
C ASP A 62 25.98 1.46 -5.73
N ARG A 63 24.95 2.03 -6.39
CA ARG A 63 24.78 3.47 -6.61
C ARG A 63 23.63 4.07 -5.81
N PHE A 64 22.98 3.31 -4.93
CA PHE A 64 21.82 3.79 -4.16
C PHE A 64 22.20 4.94 -3.22
N GLY A 65 21.44 6.03 -3.32
CA GLY A 65 21.49 7.14 -2.38
C GLY A 65 20.52 6.95 -1.21
N PRO A 66 20.50 7.88 -0.23
CA PRO A 66 19.61 7.81 0.93
C PRO A 66 18.12 7.63 0.60
N ALA A 67 17.65 8.16 -0.53
CA ALA A 67 16.26 8.01 -0.96
C ALA A 67 15.96 6.61 -1.53
N ASP A 68 16.95 5.96 -2.15
CA ASP A 68 16.77 4.65 -2.78
C ASP A 68 16.74 3.52 -1.75
N TRP A 69 17.45 3.69 -0.62
CA TRP A 69 17.44 2.71 0.48
C TRP A 69 16.06 2.51 1.12
N VAL A 70 15.15 3.47 0.99
CA VAL A 70 13.75 3.31 1.43
C VAL A 70 13.00 2.25 0.59
N LEU A 71 13.50 1.97 -0.61
CA LEU A 71 12.92 1.03 -1.56
C LEU A 71 13.65 -0.31 -1.57
N ASP A 72 14.75 -0.43 -0.83
CA ASP A 72 15.49 -1.67 -0.71
C ASP A 72 14.65 -2.74 -0.01
N ARG A 73 14.65 -3.93 -0.59
CA ARG A 73 13.89 -5.09 -0.12
C ARG A 73 14.75 -6.35 -0.11
N SER A 74 16.07 -6.23 0.02
CA SER A 74 16.97 -7.40 -0.05
C SER A 74 16.87 -8.30 1.16
N GLU A 75 16.34 -7.78 2.27
CA GLU A 75 16.20 -8.48 3.55
C GLU A 75 14.77 -9.00 3.83
N ILE A 76 13.84 -8.87 2.87
CA ILE A 76 12.45 -9.35 2.95
C ILE A 76 12.29 -10.54 2.02
#